data_AF-A0A2J8T7H4-F1
#
_entry.id   AF-A0A2J8T7H4-F1
#
_cell.length_a   1.000
_cell.length_b   1.000
_cell.length_c   1.000
_cell.angle_alpha   90.00
_cell.angle_beta   90.00
_cell.angle_gamma   90.00
#
_symmetry.space_group_name_H-M   'P 1'
#
loop_
_entity.id
_entity.type
_entity.pdbx_description
1 polymer ?
#
loop_
_entity_poly.entity_id
_entity_poly.type
_entity_poly.pdbx_seq_one_letter_code
_entity_poly.pdbx_strand_id
1 'polypeptide(L)'
;VALVQWTESVGLTLVSRDLTSMQLKTPSGQVLSFCILQLFPFTSESKRMGVIVRDESTAEITFYMKGADVAMSSIVQYNDWLEEECGNMAREGLRTLVVAKKALTEEQYQDFESRYTQAKLSMHDRSLKVAAVIESLEREMELLCLTGVEDQLQTDVRPTLEMLRNAGIKIWMLTGDKLETATCIAKSSHLVSRTQDIHIFRQVTSRGEAHLELNAFRRKHDCALVISGDSLEVCLKYYEHEFVELACQCPAVVCCRCSPTQKARIVTLLQQHTGRRTCAVGDGGNDVSMIQAADCGIGIEGKEGKQASLAADFSITQFRHIGRLLMVHGRNSYKRSAALGQFVMHRGLIISTMQVCHHIHHVPSVLLSAGPGCEAGDGDALPGAVQGPHQGKILVLQNLPHLGFNQYLPRGHPHVWGPGAL
;
A
#
# COMPACT_ATOMS: atom_id res chain seq x y z
N VAL A 1 18.96 1.47 -0.70
CA VAL A 1 19.86 0.59 -1.49
C VAL A 1 20.29 1.27 -2.78
N ALA A 2 19.35 1.64 -3.66
CA ALA A 2 19.63 2.36 -4.92
C ALA A 2 20.58 3.57 -4.77
N LEU A 3 20.36 4.45 -3.78
CA LEU A 3 21.24 5.60 -3.53
C LEU A 3 22.69 5.20 -3.22
N VAL A 4 22.92 4.14 -2.46
CA VAL A 4 24.27 3.67 -2.08
C VAL A 4 24.99 3.04 -3.26
N GLN A 5 24.25 2.31 -4.10
CA GLN A 5 24.81 1.74 -5.33
C GLN A 5 25.15 2.82 -6.35
N TRP A 6 24.39 3.92 -6.36
CA TRP A 6 24.76 5.07 -7.17
C TRP A 6 26.00 5.79 -6.64
N THR A 7 26.13 6.00 -5.32
CA THR A 7 27.34 6.60 -4.77
C THR A 7 28.58 5.78 -5.14
N GLU A 8 28.45 4.44 -5.12
CA GLU A 8 29.51 3.54 -5.59
C GLU A 8 29.83 3.75 -7.07
N SER A 9 28.81 3.91 -7.93
CA SER A 9 28.99 4.16 -9.36
C SER A 9 29.70 5.48 -9.69
N VAL A 10 29.60 6.48 -8.81
CA VAL A 10 30.32 7.77 -8.93
C VAL A 10 31.66 7.78 -8.19
N GLY A 11 32.09 6.62 -7.67
CA GLY A 11 33.40 6.42 -7.04
C GLY A 11 33.45 6.61 -5.52
N LEU A 12 32.32 6.89 -4.86
CA LEU A 12 32.22 6.96 -3.40
C LEU A 12 31.64 5.64 -2.84
N THR A 13 32.51 4.75 -2.38
CA THR A 13 32.11 3.39 -2.00
C THR A 13 32.06 3.24 -0.49
N LEU A 14 30.97 2.67 0.04
CA LEU A 14 30.89 2.23 1.43
C LEU A 14 31.68 0.92 1.59
N VAL A 15 32.81 0.96 2.27
CA VAL A 15 33.72 -0.20 2.42
C VAL A 15 33.27 -1.09 3.57
N SER A 16 33.04 -0.48 4.73
CA SER A 16 32.64 -1.19 5.95
C SER A 16 31.74 -0.29 6.79
N ARG A 17 30.84 -0.94 7.52
CA ARG A 17 29.96 -0.28 8.48
C ARG A 17 29.64 -1.24 9.60
N ASP A 18 29.90 -0.83 10.82
CA ASP A 18 29.41 -1.48 12.03
C ASP A 18 28.42 -0.56 12.77
N LEU A 19 28.15 -0.82 14.06
CA LEU A 19 27.22 -0.03 14.87
C LEU A 19 27.78 1.34 15.27
N THR A 20 29.11 1.47 15.30
CA THR A 20 29.88 2.57 15.89
C THR A 20 30.83 3.24 14.90
N SER A 21 31.09 2.65 13.74
CA SER A 21 32.07 3.11 12.76
C SER A 21 31.59 2.86 11.33
N MET A 22 32.01 3.72 10.42
CA MET A 22 31.86 3.52 8.98
C MET A 22 33.09 4.01 8.22
N GLN A 23 33.44 3.32 7.15
CA GLN A 23 34.54 3.69 6.27
C GLN A 23 34.04 3.90 4.84
N LEU A 24 34.38 5.06 4.28
CA LEU A 24 34.07 5.43 2.90
C LEU A 24 35.37 5.52 2.11
N LYS A 25 35.37 4.96 0.90
CA LYS A 25 36.47 5.12 -0.05
C LYS A 25 36.10 6.17 -1.08
N THR A 26 36.93 7.19 -1.22
CA THR A 26 36.75 8.27 -2.21
C THR A 26 37.19 7.83 -3.61
N PRO A 27 36.81 8.58 -4.67
CA PRO A 27 37.30 8.33 -6.02
C PRO A 27 38.84 8.42 -6.15
N SER A 28 39.49 9.20 -5.28
CA SER A 28 40.95 9.30 -5.20
C SER A 28 41.62 8.11 -4.51
N GLY A 29 40.84 7.15 -4.00
CA GLY A 29 41.34 5.97 -3.29
C GLY A 29 41.63 6.20 -1.80
N GLN A 30 41.41 7.41 -1.28
CA GLN A 30 41.53 7.72 0.14
C GLN A 30 40.38 7.06 0.92
N VAL A 31 40.70 6.54 2.11
CA VAL A 31 39.71 5.99 3.03
C VAL A 31 39.42 7.04 4.10
N LEU A 32 38.15 7.44 4.20
CA LEU A 32 37.61 8.31 5.22
C LEU A 32 36.95 7.46 6.29
N SER A 33 37.34 7.65 7.55
CA SER A 33 36.79 6.94 8.70
C SER A 33 35.89 7.87 9.50
N PHE A 34 34.70 7.40 9.83
CA PHE A 34 33.73 8.14 10.65
C PHE A 34 33.26 7.27 11.81
N CYS A 35 33.16 7.89 12.98
CA CYS A 35 32.52 7.30 14.15
C CYS A 35 31.03 7.64 14.15
N ILE A 36 30.17 6.63 14.24
CA ILE A 36 28.72 6.77 14.36
C ILE A 36 28.39 7.00 15.83
N LEU A 37 28.04 8.24 16.16
CA LEU A 37 27.73 8.66 17.52
C LEU A 37 26.29 8.32 17.92
N GLN A 38 25.34 8.52 17.00
CA GLN A 38 23.93 8.21 17.25
C GLN A 38 23.20 7.89 15.96
N LEU A 39 22.31 6.91 16.01
CA LEU A 39 21.44 6.53 14.89
C LEU A 39 19.97 6.80 15.26
N PHE A 40 19.23 7.42 14.33
CA PHE A 40 17.79 7.60 14.41
C PHE A 40 17.13 6.80 13.29
N PRO A 41 16.60 5.60 13.59
CA PRO A 41 16.04 4.73 12.57
C PRO A 41 14.79 5.34 11.94
N PHE A 42 14.51 4.94 10.70
CA PHE A 42 13.29 5.32 10.01
C PHE A 42 12.05 4.78 10.75
N THR A 43 11.03 5.60 10.89
CA THR A 43 9.69 5.14 11.29
C THR A 43 8.65 5.67 10.31
N SER A 44 7.56 4.91 10.12
CA SER A 44 6.44 5.32 9.24
C SER A 44 5.75 6.59 9.73
N GLU A 45 5.83 6.88 11.02
CA GLU A 45 5.29 8.09 11.65
C GLU A 45 6.16 9.31 11.34
N SER A 46 7.49 9.20 11.50
CA SER A 46 8.41 10.31 11.29
C SER A 46 8.73 10.57 9.81
N LYS A 47 8.65 9.53 8.97
CA LYS A 47 8.97 9.52 7.54
C LYS A 47 10.37 10.03 7.22
N ARG A 48 11.30 9.91 8.17
CA ARG A 48 12.68 10.39 8.09
C ARG A 48 13.61 9.50 8.91
N MET A 49 14.90 9.56 8.60
CA MET A 49 15.96 8.90 9.35
C MET A 49 17.18 9.81 9.45
N GLY A 50 17.90 9.70 10.56
CA GLY A 50 19.05 10.54 10.83
C GLY A 50 20.23 9.77 11.40
N VAL A 51 21.41 10.37 11.30
CA VAL A 51 22.65 9.84 11.89
C VAL A 51 23.54 11.00 12.31
N ILE A 52 24.12 10.91 13.51
CA ILE A 52 25.18 11.81 13.97
C ILE A 52 26.48 11.06 13.77
N VAL A 53 27.40 11.67 13.03
CA VAL A 53 28.73 11.11 12.77
C VAL A 53 29.81 12.11 13.18
N ARG A 54 30.94 11.59 13.65
CA ARG A 54 32.17 12.34 13.87
C ARG A 54 33.21 11.89 12.86
N ASP A 55 33.78 12.82 12.11
CA ASP A 55 34.91 12.55 11.23
C ASP A 55 36.17 12.33 12.09
N GLU A 56 36.88 11.21 11.90
CA GLU A 56 38.08 10.92 12.68
C GLU A 56 39.27 11.81 12.32
N SER A 57 39.27 12.38 11.12
CA SER A 57 40.36 13.22 10.63
C SER A 57 40.22 14.69 11.03
N THR A 58 38.99 15.23 10.99
CA THR A 58 38.71 16.63 11.32
C THR A 58 38.13 16.83 12.72
N ALA A 59 37.72 15.74 13.38
CA ALA A 59 36.94 15.76 14.63
C ALA A 59 35.60 16.49 14.53
N GLU A 60 35.13 16.86 13.33
CA GLU A 60 33.86 17.55 13.13
C GLU A 60 32.68 16.61 13.38
N ILE A 61 31.70 17.09 14.14
CA ILE A 61 30.44 16.38 14.37
C ILE A 61 29.37 16.95 13.45
N THR A 62 28.80 16.07 12.62
CA THR A 62 27.72 16.45 11.72
C THR A 62 26.52 15.54 11.93
N PHE A 63 25.36 16.17 12.09
CA PHE A 63 24.08 15.49 12.04
C PHE A 63 23.55 15.50 10.61
N TYR A 64 23.41 14.32 10.01
CA TYR A 64 22.79 14.13 8.71
C TYR A 64 21.38 13.59 8.86
N MET A 65 20.47 14.08 8.03
CA MET A 65 19.10 13.60 7.95
C MET A 65 18.67 13.41 6.50
N LYS A 66 17.89 12.35 6.26
CA LYS A 66 17.13 12.20 5.02
C LYS A 66 15.68 11.82 5.32
N GLY A 67 14.77 12.34 4.53
CA GLY A 67 13.35 12.06 4.71
C GLY A 67 12.49 12.45 3.52
N ALA A 68 11.19 12.17 3.64
CA ALA A 68 10.21 12.65 2.69
C ALA A 68 10.16 14.19 2.70
N ASP A 69 9.95 14.80 1.54
CA ASP A 69 9.86 16.25 1.38
C ASP A 69 8.87 16.93 2.32
N VAL A 70 7.67 16.37 2.53
CA VAL A 70 6.66 16.92 3.46
C VAL A 70 7.15 16.94 4.91
N ALA A 71 7.97 15.96 5.31
CA ALA A 71 8.53 15.90 6.66
C ALA A 71 9.76 16.81 6.80
N MET A 72 10.55 16.94 5.73
CA MET A 72 11.79 17.69 5.74
C MET A 72 11.56 19.19 5.51
N SER A 73 10.50 19.61 4.82
CA SER A 73 10.24 21.03 4.52
C SER A 73 10.09 21.90 5.76
N SER A 74 9.58 21.37 6.87
CA SER A 74 9.49 22.09 8.16
C SER A 74 10.75 22.00 9.01
N ILE A 75 11.71 21.15 8.64
CA ILE A 75 12.97 20.89 9.39
C ILE A 75 14.12 21.69 8.78
N VAL A 76 14.16 21.78 7.45
CA VAL A 76 15.18 22.52 6.72
C VAL A 76 14.90 24.01 6.76
N GLN A 77 15.94 24.82 6.59
CA GLN A 77 15.79 26.25 6.37
C GLN A 77 14.93 26.49 5.13
N TYR A 78 14.03 27.47 5.22
CA TYR A 78 13.10 27.81 4.15
C TYR A 78 13.86 28.05 2.84
N ASN A 79 13.44 27.35 1.78
CA ASN A 79 14.05 27.44 0.46
C ASN A 79 12.99 27.20 -0.61
N ASP A 80 12.63 28.25 -1.36
CA ASP A 80 11.64 28.21 -2.44
C ASP A 80 11.95 27.12 -3.48
N TRP A 81 13.25 26.92 -3.76
CA TRP A 81 13.72 25.94 -4.74
C TRP A 81 13.31 24.50 -4.38
N LEU A 82 13.28 24.17 -3.08
CA LEU A 82 13.00 22.80 -2.64
C LEU A 82 11.57 22.39 -2.98
N GLU A 83 10.59 23.25 -2.73
CA GLU A 83 9.18 22.95 -2.99
C GLU A 83 8.92 22.80 -4.49
N GLU A 84 9.48 23.70 -5.30
CA GLU A 84 9.34 23.67 -6.75
C GLU A 84 9.97 22.40 -7.35
N GLU A 85 11.22 22.08 -7.02
CA GLU A 85 11.90 20.90 -7.57
C GLU A 85 11.32 19.58 -7.07
N CYS A 86 10.83 19.52 -5.83
CA CYS A 86 10.07 18.35 -5.37
C CYS A 86 8.83 18.12 -6.22
N GLY A 87 8.13 19.21 -6.60
CA GLY A 87 7.00 19.17 -7.52
C GLY A 87 7.40 18.71 -8.94
N ASN A 88 8.52 19.20 -9.46
CA ASN A 88 9.06 18.82 -10.78
C ASN A 88 9.37 17.33 -10.84
N MET A 89 10.16 16.82 -9.89
CA MET A 89 10.53 15.40 -9.80
C MET A 89 9.31 14.49 -9.62
N ALA A 90 8.34 14.90 -8.80
CA ALA A 90 7.12 14.13 -8.60
C ALA A 90 6.27 14.03 -9.88
N ARG A 91 6.26 15.09 -10.72
CA ARG A 91 5.61 15.09 -12.04
C ARG A 91 6.30 14.20 -13.05
N GLU A 92 7.61 13.96 -12.91
CA GLU A 92 8.35 12.97 -13.68
C GLU A 92 8.16 11.53 -13.14
N GLY A 93 7.44 11.36 -12.03
CA GLY A 93 7.18 10.07 -11.41
C GLY A 93 8.32 9.57 -10.52
N LEU A 94 9.26 10.43 -10.17
CA LEU A 94 10.36 10.11 -9.26
C LEU A 94 9.90 10.23 -7.81
N ARG A 95 10.36 9.32 -6.95
CA ARG A 95 10.23 9.44 -5.50
C ARG A 95 11.31 10.35 -4.96
N THR A 96 10.89 11.45 -4.34
CA THR A 96 11.77 12.47 -3.80
C THR A 96 12.22 12.13 -2.38
N LEU A 97 13.51 12.30 -2.11
CA LEU A 97 14.06 12.32 -0.75
C LEU A 97 14.94 13.55 -0.59
N VAL A 98 14.69 14.29 0.49
CA VAL A 98 15.44 15.49 0.86
C VAL A 98 16.54 15.08 1.82
N VAL A 99 17.76 15.58 1.59
CA VAL A 99 18.91 15.37 2.46
C VAL A 99 19.37 16.70 3.03
N ALA A 100 19.55 16.74 4.34
CA ALA A 100 19.99 17.93 5.06
C ALA A 100 21.07 17.57 6.07
N LYS A 101 21.86 18.58 6.46
CA LYS A 101 22.86 18.45 7.53
C LYS A 101 22.73 19.57 8.56
N LYS A 102 23.33 19.34 9.72
CA LYS A 102 23.55 20.35 10.75
C LYS A 102 24.90 20.07 11.42
N ALA A 103 25.81 21.03 11.37
CA ALA A 103 27.05 20.94 12.12
C ALA A 103 26.76 21.13 13.62
N LEU A 104 27.39 20.32 14.47
CA LEU A 104 27.25 20.40 15.91
C LEU A 104 28.61 20.68 16.54
N THR A 105 28.65 21.59 17.50
CA THR A 105 29.83 21.72 18.37
C THR A 105 29.87 20.56 19.36
N GLU A 106 31.06 20.29 19.90
CA GLU A 106 31.24 19.26 20.94
C GLU A 106 30.32 19.52 22.16
N GLU A 107 30.18 20.77 22.58
CA GLU A 107 29.28 21.17 23.67
C GLU A 107 27.80 20.89 23.34
N GLN A 108 27.36 21.23 22.12
CA GLN A 108 25.99 20.96 21.68
C GLN A 108 25.69 19.46 21.63
N TYR A 109 26.66 18.66 21.17
CA TYR A 109 26.51 17.22 21.13
C TYR A 109 26.45 16.62 22.54
N GLN A 110 27.33 17.03 23.46
CA GLN A 110 27.34 16.54 24.84
C GLN A 110 26.05 16.91 25.60
N ASP A 111 25.54 18.13 25.43
CA ASP A 111 24.25 18.54 25.99
C ASP A 111 23.10 17.67 25.43
N PHE A 112 23.08 17.44 24.11
CA PHE A 112 22.10 16.56 23.50
C PHE A 112 22.21 15.13 24.03
N GLU A 113 23.41 14.55 24.10
CA GLU A 113 23.64 13.18 24.57
C GLU A 113 23.18 13.00 26.03
N SER A 114 23.47 13.99 26.88
CA SER A 114 23.03 14.02 28.28
C SER A 114 21.50 14.00 28.37
N ARG A 115 20.82 14.93 27.68
CA ARG A 115 19.34 15.00 27.64
C ARG A 115 18.72 13.74 27.05
N TYR A 116 19.33 13.19 26.01
CA TYR A 116 18.86 12.00 25.31
C TYR A 116 18.98 10.75 26.18
N THR A 117 20.10 10.61 26.89
CA THR A 117 20.32 9.52 27.86
C THR A 117 19.35 9.63 29.03
N GLN A 118 19.15 10.84 29.57
CA GLN A 118 18.17 11.09 30.63
C GLN A 118 16.74 10.75 30.16
N ALA A 119 16.37 11.11 28.94
CA ALA A 119 15.07 10.76 28.36
C ALA A 119 14.90 9.23 28.22
N LYS A 120 15.94 8.52 27.78
CA LYS A 120 15.95 7.04 27.67
C LYS A 120 15.83 6.33 29.02
N LEU A 121 16.47 6.87 30.06
CA LEU A 121 16.42 6.33 31.42
C LEU A 121 15.09 6.62 32.15
N SER A 122 14.24 7.48 31.59
CA SER A 122 12.97 7.84 32.23
C SER A 122 11.99 6.66 32.22
N MET A 123 11.40 6.39 33.40
CA MET A 123 10.39 5.34 33.58
C MET A 123 8.99 5.76 33.08
N HIS A 124 8.72 7.07 33.07
CA HIS A 124 7.44 7.64 32.65
C HIS A 124 7.62 8.49 31.39
N ASP A 125 6.71 8.32 30.43
CA ASP A 125 6.63 9.06 29.17
C ASP A 125 7.93 9.05 28.35
N ARG A 126 8.66 7.93 28.41
CA ARG A 126 9.94 7.73 27.73
C ARG A 126 9.89 8.09 26.25
N SER A 127 8.87 7.62 25.53
CA SER A 127 8.70 7.86 24.10
C SER A 127 8.56 9.35 23.77
N LEU A 128 7.73 10.07 24.52
CA LEU A 128 7.48 11.50 24.33
C LEU A 128 8.73 12.33 24.65
N LYS A 129 9.43 12.02 25.74
CA LYS A 129 10.68 12.73 26.12
C LYS A 129 11.77 12.53 25.09
N VAL A 130 11.92 11.30 24.58
CA VAL A 130 12.90 10.99 23.53
C VAL A 130 12.55 11.75 22.25
N ALA A 131 11.28 11.77 21.84
CA ALA A 131 10.83 12.51 20.67
C ALA A 131 11.11 14.02 20.78
N ALA A 132 10.82 14.63 21.93
CA ALA A 132 11.06 16.05 22.16
C ALA A 132 12.56 16.42 22.11
N VAL A 133 13.43 15.55 22.63
CA VAL A 133 14.89 15.77 22.56
C VAL A 133 15.38 15.64 21.12
N ILE A 134 14.88 14.68 20.34
CA ILE A 134 15.21 14.54 18.91
C ILE A 134 14.73 15.78 18.13
N GLU A 135 13.50 16.23 18.35
CA GLU A 135 12.94 17.41 17.68
C GLU A 135 13.77 18.68 17.92
N SER A 136 14.44 18.78 19.08
CA SER A 136 15.35 19.91 19.36
C SER A 136 16.57 19.97 18.42
N LEU A 137 17.01 18.84 17.87
CA LEU A 137 18.06 18.80 16.83
C LEU A 137 17.51 19.08 15.43
N GLU A 138 16.26 18.69 15.17
CA GLU A 138 15.57 18.74 13.87
C GLU A 138 15.01 20.14 13.55
N ARG A 139 15.81 21.19 13.74
CA ARG A 139 15.43 22.57 13.42
C ARG A 139 16.54 23.28 12.66
N GLU A 140 16.13 24.06 11.66
CA GLU A 140 16.99 24.94 10.86
C GLU A 140 18.16 24.19 10.20
N MET A 141 17.91 22.96 9.74
CA MET A 141 18.94 22.18 9.05
C MET A 141 19.29 22.78 7.68
N GLU A 142 20.55 22.71 7.30
CA GLU A 142 21.04 23.13 5.99
C GLU A 142 20.64 22.09 4.93
N LEU A 143 19.91 22.53 3.91
CA LEU A 143 19.56 21.68 2.77
C LEU A 143 20.81 21.37 1.93
N LEU A 144 21.13 20.08 1.79
CA LEU A 144 22.27 19.64 0.97
C LEU A 144 21.85 19.34 -0.46
N CYS A 145 20.85 18.47 -0.61
CA CYS A 145 20.40 18.05 -1.92
C CYS A 145 19.00 17.45 -1.89
N LEU A 146 18.42 17.39 -3.09
CA LEU A 146 17.23 16.63 -3.40
C LEU A 146 17.64 15.43 -4.27
N THR A 147 17.06 14.27 -3.98
CA THR A 147 17.28 13.05 -4.76
C THR A 147 15.96 12.54 -5.31
N GLY A 148 15.97 12.08 -6.56
CA GLY A 148 14.82 11.44 -7.22
C GLY A 148 15.15 9.99 -7.57
N VAL A 149 14.34 9.05 -7.08
CA VAL A 149 14.47 7.63 -7.40
C VAL A 149 13.26 7.19 -8.20
N GLU A 150 13.49 6.71 -9.42
CA GLU A 150 12.42 6.13 -10.23
C GLU A 150 11.95 4.81 -9.62
N ASP A 151 10.64 4.64 -9.49
CA ASP A 151 10.04 3.39 -9.05
C ASP A 151 9.61 2.56 -10.27
N GLN A 152 10.48 1.63 -10.67
CA GLN A 152 10.27 0.82 -11.86
C GLN A 152 9.22 -0.27 -11.60
N LEU A 153 8.31 -0.42 -12.56
CA LEU A 153 7.30 -1.48 -12.51
C LEU A 153 7.95 -2.86 -12.63
N GLN A 154 7.40 -3.83 -11.91
CA GLN A 154 7.72 -5.24 -12.08
C GLN A 154 7.58 -5.71 -13.54
N THR A 155 8.31 -6.77 -13.88
CA THR A 155 8.20 -7.44 -15.18
C THR A 155 6.76 -7.87 -15.45
N ASP A 156 6.30 -7.62 -16.66
CA ASP A 156 4.97 -8.00 -17.16
C ASP A 156 3.76 -7.45 -16.37
N VAL A 157 3.93 -6.35 -15.62
CA VAL A 157 2.79 -5.67 -14.96
C VAL A 157 1.75 -5.20 -15.97
N ARG A 158 2.17 -4.54 -17.07
CA ARG A 158 1.24 -3.99 -18.08
C ARG A 158 0.40 -5.09 -18.76
N PRO A 159 1.00 -6.15 -19.34
CA PRO A 159 0.22 -7.24 -19.94
C PRO A 159 -0.71 -7.93 -18.94
N THR A 160 -0.27 -8.04 -17.68
CA THR A 160 -1.10 -8.66 -16.62
C THR A 160 -2.32 -7.80 -16.31
N LEU A 161 -2.18 -6.48 -16.17
CA LEU A 161 -3.29 -5.57 -15.94
C LEU A 161 -4.28 -5.55 -17.12
N GLU A 162 -3.77 -5.53 -18.35
CA GLU A 162 -4.59 -5.60 -19.55
C GLU A 162 -5.40 -6.90 -19.59
N MET A 163 -4.77 -8.04 -19.30
CA MET A 163 -5.45 -9.34 -19.22
C MET A 163 -6.54 -9.34 -18.15
N LEU A 164 -6.28 -8.80 -16.95
CA LEU A 164 -7.25 -8.72 -15.87
C LEU A 164 -8.44 -7.84 -16.26
N ARG A 165 -8.18 -6.68 -16.86
CA ARG A 165 -9.21 -5.77 -17.35
C ARG A 165 -10.06 -6.41 -18.46
N ASN A 166 -9.42 -7.09 -19.41
CA ASN A 166 -10.11 -7.83 -20.49
C ASN A 166 -10.97 -8.98 -19.95
N ALA A 167 -10.62 -9.53 -18.78
CA ALA A 167 -11.43 -10.51 -18.06
C ALA A 167 -12.62 -9.89 -17.29
N GLY A 168 -12.85 -8.57 -17.41
CA GLY A 168 -13.94 -7.86 -16.75
C GLY A 168 -13.68 -7.54 -15.27
N ILE A 169 -12.43 -7.65 -14.82
CA ILE A 169 -12.04 -7.33 -13.45
C ILE A 169 -11.80 -5.81 -13.35
N LYS A 170 -12.57 -5.15 -12.48
CA LYS A 170 -12.36 -3.73 -12.15
C LYS A 170 -11.16 -3.59 -11.23
N ILE A 171 -10.28 -2.63 -11.50
CA ILE A 171 -9.02 -2.46 -10.79
C ILE A 171 -9.00 -1.13 -10.05
N TRP A 172 -8.79 -1.18 -8.74
CA TRP A 172 -8.55 -0.02 -7.89
C TRP A 172 -7.09 -0.02 -7.45
N MET A 173 -6.34 1.07 -7.56
CA MET A 173 -5.00 1.22 -6.99
C MET A 173 -5.11 2.01 -5.69
N LEU A 174 -4.72 1.42 -4.57
CA LEU A 174 -4.58 2.14 -3.29
C LEU A 174 -3.09 2.37 -3.02
N THR A 175 -2.65 3.58 -2.68
CA THR A 175 -1.23 3.87 -2.41
C THR A 175 -1.05 4.89 -1.29
N GLY A 176 0.06 4.77 -0.57
CA GLY A 176 0.52 5.81 0.38
C GLY A 176 1.27 6.96 -0.29
N ASP A 177 1.55 6.86 -1.60
CA ASP A 177 2.30 7.84 -2.36
C ASP A 177 1.50 9.12 -2.63
N LYS A 178 2.21 10.16 -3.08
CA LYS A 178 1.62 11.41 -3.52
C LYS A 178 0.79 11.23 -4.79
N LEU A 179 -0.08 12.20 -5.02
CA LEU A 179 -1.00 12.21 -6.15
C LEU A 179 -0.27 12.16 -7.49
N GLU A 180 0.80 12.93 -7.62
CA GLU A 180 1.60 13.07 -8.83
C GLU A 180 2.27 11.74 -9.18
N THR A 181 2.97 11.13 -8.21
CA THR A 181 3.63 9.84 -8.38
C THR A 181 2.62 8.73 -8.69
N ALA A 182 1.52 8.64 -7.93
CA ALA A 182 0.46 7.66 -8.16
C ALA A 182 -0.15 7.79 -9.56
N THR A 183 -0.37 9.02 -10.02
CA THR A 183 -0.87 9.30 -11.37
C THR A 183 0.14 8.88 -12.43
N CYS A 184 1.44 9.14 -12.22
CA CYS A 184 2.51 8.71 -13.11
C CYS A 184 2.55 7.18 -13.22
N ILE A 185 2.45 6.47 -12.10
CA ILE A 185 2.42 5.01 -12.07
C ILE A 185 1.16 4.47 -12.75
N ALA A 186 0.00 5.08 -12.51
CA ALA A 186 -1.24 4.65 -13.15
C ALA A 186 -1.18 4.77 -14.68
N LYS A 187 -0.52 5.83 -15.19
CA LYS A 187 -0.25 6.02 -16.62
C LYS A 187 0.83 5.06 -17.14
N SER A 188 1.96 4.93 -16.44
CA SER A 188 3.10 4.12 -16.87
C SER A 188 2.76 2.62 -16.86
N SER A 189 1.91 2.18 -15.95
CA SER A 189 1.43 0.79 -15.84
C SER A 189 0.29 0.44 -16.80
N HIS A 190 -0.28 1.43 -17.51
CA HIS A 190 -1.46 1.27 -18.37
C HIS A 190 -2.70 0.79 -17.60
N LEU A 191 -2.73 1.01 -16.28
CA LEU A 191 -3.96 0.93 -15.50
C LEU A 191 -5.00 1.91 -16.06
N VAL A 192 -4.54 3.12 -16.40
CA VAL A 192 -5.28 4.10 -17.19
C VAL A 192 -4.68 4.15 -18.58
N SER A 193 -5.52 4.06 -19.62
CA SER A 193 -5.03 4.19 -21.00
C SER A 193 -4.50 5.60 -21.25
N ARG A 194 -3.52 5.75 -22.15
CA ARG A 194 -2.94 7.07 -22.49
C ARG A 194 -3.95 8.04 -23.08
N THR A 195 -4.99 7.52 -23.73
CA THR A 195 -6.07 8.29 -24.37
C THR A 195 -7.25 8.54 -23.45
N GLN A 196 -7.24 7.96 -22.25
CA GLN A 196 -8.37 8.00 -21.34
C GLN A 196 -8.21 9.17 -20.38
N ASP A 197 -9.28 9.92 -20.19
CA ASP A 197 -9.27 11.08 -19.31
C ASP A 197 -9.10 10.66 -17.84
N ILE A 198 -8.34 11.46 -17.11
CA ILE A 198 -8.16 11.31 -15.67
C ILE A 198 -8.89 12.47 -15.00
N HIS A 199 -9.85 12.15 -14.14
CA HIS A 199 -10.44 13.11 -13.23
C HIS A 199 -9.67 13.08 -11.91
N ILE A 200 -8.91 14.14 -11.68
CA ILE A 200 -8.26 14.39 -10.40
C ILE A 200 -9.29 15.08 -9.50
N PHE A 201 -9.73 14.37 -8.46
CA PHE A 201 -10.67 14.87 -7.48
C PHE A 201 -9.98 15.95 -6.64
N ARG A 202 -10.56 17.15 -6.61
CA ARG A 202 -9.98 18.27 -5.85
C ARG A 202 -9.94 17.97 -4.35
N GLN A 203 -8.98 18.59 -3.67
CA GLN A 203 -8.90 18.48 -2.23
C GLN A 203 -10.13 19.14 -1.59
N VAL A 204 -10.86 18.38 -0.79
CA VAL A 204 -12.05 18.85 -0.07
C VAL A 204 -11.90 18.65 1.43
N THR A 205 -12.40 19.60 2.20
CA THR A 205 -12.38 19.57 3.68
C THR A 205 -13.76 19.64 4.30
N SER A 206 -14.74 20.18 3.56
CA SER A 206 -16.11 20.38 4.03
C SER A 206 -17.15 19.60 3.22
N ARG A 207 -18.32 19.39 3.82
CA ARG A 207 -19.48 18.77 3.15
C ARG A 207 -19.89 19.52 1.88
N GLY A 208 -19.87 20.86 1.90
CA GLY A 208 -20.27 21.69 0.75
C GLY A 208 -19.31 21.55 -0.43
N GLU A 209 -18.00 21.57 -0.17
CA GLU A 209 -16.97 21.34 -1.19
C GLU A 209 -17.08 19.95 -1.80
N ALA A 210 -17.24 18.91 -0.96
CA ALA A 210 -17.43 17.54 -1.42
C ALA A 210 -18.64 17.41 -2.34
N HIS A 211 -19.76 18.07 -2.02
CA HIS A 211 -20.96 18.06 -2.85
C HIS A 211 -20.74 18.71 -4.23
N LEU A 212 -20.07 19.86 -4.26
CA LEU A 212 -19.76 20.57 -5.52
C LEU A 212 -18.84 19.72 -6.41
N GLU A 213 -17.82 19.11 -5.82
CA GLU A 213 -16.88 18.28 -6.57
C GLU A 213 -17.51 16.97 -7.05
N LEU A 214 -18.35 16.32 -6.23
CA LEU A 214 -19.13 15.15 -6.64
C LEU A 214 -20.05 15.47 -7.83
N ASN A 215 -20.70 16.63 -7.83
CA ASN A 215 -21.54 17.07 -8.96
C ASN A 215 -20.73 17.41 -10.21
N ALA A 216 -19.49 17.88 -10.05
CA ALA A 216 -18.57 18.07 -11.18
C ALA A 216 -18.13 16.71 -11.74
N PHE A 217 -17.80 15.76 -10.86
CA PHE A 217 -17.36 14.42 -11.23
C PHE A 217 -18.47 13.60 -11.91
N ARG A 218 -19.72 13.68 -11.42
CA ARG A 218 -20.88 13.00 -12.01
C ARG A 218 -21.09 13.32 -13.50
N ARG A 219 -20.67 14.50 -13.96
CA ARG A 219 -20.79 14.92 -15.36
C ARG A 219 -19.72 14.34 -16.27
N LYS A 220 -18.71 13.66 -15.72
CA LYS A 220 -17.66 13.00 -16.49
C LYS A 220 -18.02 11.54 -16.72
N HIS A 221 -17.81 11.10 -17.96
CA HIS A 221 -17.99 9.70 -18.36
C HIS A 221 -16.65 9.13 -18.83
N ASP A 222 -16.47 7.82 -18.65
CA ASP A 222 -15.29 7.07 -19.09
C ASP A 222 -13.92 7.61 -18.63
N CYS A 223 -13.88 8.27 -17.47
CA CYS A 223 -12.65 8.78 -16.89
C CYS A 223 -12.16 7.91 -15.72
N ALA A 224 -10.84 7.78 -15.56
CA ALA A 224 -10.27 7.23 -14.33
C ALA A 224 -10.35 8.27 -13.21
N LEU A 225 -10.62 7.81 -11.99
CA LEU A 225 -10.68 8.68 -10.80
C LEU A 225 -9.34 8.64 -10.05
N VAL A 226 -8.80 9.80 -9.69
CA VAL A 226 -7.68 9.94 -8.75
C VAL A 226 -8.14 10.77 -7.57
N ILE A 227 -8.07 10.25 -6.35
CA ILE A 227 -8.53 10.92 -5.13
C ILE A 227 -7.52 10.75 -3.99
N SER A 228 -7.36 11.76 -3.13
CA SER A 228 -6.53 11.67 -1.92
C SER A 228 -7.30 11.02 -0.76
N GLY A 229 -6.59 10.37 0.16
CA GLY A 229 -7.17 9.73 1.34
C GLY A 229 -8.03 10.69 2.19
N ASP A 230 -7.56 11.92 2.39
CA ASP A 230 -8.27 12.93 3.19
C ASP A 230 -9.61 13.32 2.54
N SER A 231 -9.61 13.54 1.22
CA SER A 231 -10.83 13.88 0.48
C SER A 231 -11.79 12.71 0.36
N LEU A 232 -11.24 11.49 0.25
CA LEU A 232 -12.02 10.26 0.29
C LEU A 232 -12.76 10.13 1.63
N GLU A 233 -12.11 10.37 2.77
CA GLU A 233 -12.77 10.30 4.08
C GLU A 233 -13.94 11.28 4.22
N VAL A 234 -13.78 12.51 3.74
CA VAL A 234 -14.88 13.50 3.73
C VAL A 234 -16.04 13.00 2.88
N CYS A 235 -15.75 12.45 1.70
CA CYS A 235 -16.76 11.89 0.81
C CYS A 235 -17.48 10.69 1.44
N LEU A 236 -16.74 9.75 2.03
CA LEU A 236 -17.31 8.58 2.71
C LEU A 236 -18.14 8.97 3.94
N LYS A 237 -17.76 10.04 4.65
CA LYS A 237 -18.49 10.51 5.83
C LYS A 237 -19.86 11.11 5.51
N TYR A 238 -19.97 11.88 4.42
CA TYR A 238 -21.18 12.66 4.11
C TYR A 238 -21.98 12.15 2.92
N TYR A 239 -21.35 11.46 1.98
CA TYR A 239 -21.90 11.05 0.68
C TYR A 239 -21.48 9.62 0.29
N GLU A 240 -21.42 8.70 1.26
CA GLU A 240 -20.90 7.33 1.08
C GLU A 240 -21.48 6.63 -0.15
N HIS A 241 -22.80 6.43 -0.18
CA HIS A 241 -23.48 5.73 -1.26
C HIS A 241 -23.25 6.37 -2.63
N GLU A 242 -23.39 7.70 -2.71
CA GLU A 242 -23.27 8.45 -3.97
C GLU A 242 -21.85 8.39 -4.53
N PHE A 243 -20.84 8.58 -3.68
CA PHE A 243 -19.44 8.49 -4.08
C PHE A 243 -19.08 7.10 -4.60
N VAL A 244 -19.49 6.06 -3.85
CA VAL A 244 -19.14 4.67 -4.17
C VAL A 244 -19.79 4.22 -5.46
N GLU A 245 -21.04 4.61 -5.70
CA GLU A 245 -21.74 4.33 -6.95
C GLU A 245 -20.99 4.95 -8.14
N LEU A 246 -20.62 6.23 -8.06
CA LEU A 246 -19.86 6.92 -9.12
C LEU A 246 -18.46 6.32 -9.33
N ALA A 247 -17.74 6.05 -8.25
CA ALA A 247 -16.40 5.47 -8.31
C ALA A 247 -16.41 4.06 -8.92
N CYS A 248 -17.45 3.25 -8.64
CA CYS A 248 -17.58 1.90 -9.22
C CYS A 248 -17.88 1.90 -10.72
N GLN A 249 -18.42 2.99 -11.27
CA GLN A 249 -18.63 3.14 -12.71
C GLN A 249 -17.31 3.40 -13.45
N CYS A 250 -16.30 3.93 -12.75
CA CYS A 250 -15.02 4.22 -13.36
C CYS A 250 -14.35 2.94 -13.91
N PRO A 251 -13.62 3.04 -15.02
CA PRO A 251 -12.76 1.96 -15.51
C PRO A 251 -11.62 1.63 -14.53
N ALA A 252 -11.04 2.64 -13.88
CA ALA A 252 -10.02 2.50 -12.85
C ALA A 252 -10.15 3.61 -11.81
N VAL A 253 -9.77 3.32 -10.56
CA VAL A 253 -9.74 4.28 -9.45
C VAL A 253 -8.38 4.23 -8.79
N VAL A 254 -7.80 5.38 -8.46
CA VAL A 254 -6.51 5.52 -7.77
C VAL A 254 -6.74 6.34 -6.50
N CYS A 255 -6.52 5.73 -5.34
CA CYS A 255 -6.55 6.42 -4.05
C CYS A 255 -5.12 6.64 -3.57
N CYS A 256 -4.76 7.91 -3.33
CA CYS A 256 -3.40 8.33 -2.98
C CYS A 256 -3.33 8.73 -1.50
N ARG A 257 -2.15 8.71 -0.89
CA ARG A 257 -1.93 9.01 0.54
C ARG A 257 -2.83 8.21 1.50
N CYS A 258 -3.17 6.98 1.17
CA CYS A 258 -4.02 6.13 2.02
C CYS A 258 -3.25 5.52 3.19
N SER A 259 -3.81 5.61 4.39
CA SER A 259 -3.34 4.87 5.57
C SER A 259 -3.69 3.37 5.49
N PRO A 260 -2.98 2.48 6.21
CA PRO A 260 -3.30 1.04 6.24
C PRO A 260 -4.75 0.73 6.66
N THR A 261 -5.29 1.53 7.60
CA THR A 261 -6.67 1.37 8.08
C THR A 261 -7.69 1.83 7.02
N GLN A 262 -7.42 2.93 6.33
CA GLN A 262 -8.26 3.41 5.23
C GLN A 262 -8.34 2.38 4.10
N LYS A 263 -7.22 1.74 3.72
CA LYS A 263 -7.23 0.71 2.65
C LYS A 263 -8.15 -0.46 2.97
N ALA A 264 -8.09 -0.98 4.20
CA ALA A 264 -8.99 -2.05 4.65
C ALA A 264 -10.46 -1.61 4.65
N ARG A 265 -10.73 -0.37 5.09
CA ARG A 265 -12.07 0.22 5.06
C ARG A 265 -12.64 0.32 3.64
N ILE A 266 -11.82 0.71 2.65
CA ILE A 266 -12.26 0.77 1.24
C ILE A 266 -12.66 -0.61 0.73
N VAL A 267 -11.88 -1.66 1.02
CA VAL A 267 -12.19 -3.03 0.60
C VAL A 267 -13.53 -3.50 1.16
N THR A 268 -13.72 -3.38 2.49
CA THR A 268 -14.98 -3.76 3.15
C THR A 268 -16.18 -2.98 2.63
N LEU A 269 -16.00 -1.69 2.39
CA LEU A 269 -17.04 -0.83 1.86
C LEU A 269 -17.46 -1.26 0.44
N LEU A 270 -16.50 -1.61 -0.43
CA LEU A 270 -16.77 -2.11 -1.78
C LEU A 270 -17.52 -3.44 -1.76
N GLN A 271 -17.18 -4.34 -0.85
CA GLN A 271 -17.91 -5.60 -0.67
C GLN A 271 -19.38 -5.33 -0.31
N GLN A 272 -19.62 -4.47 0.68
CA GLN A 272 -20.96 -4.16 1.17
C GLN A 272 -21.84 -3.47 0.12
N HIS A 273 -21.28 -2.51 -0.62
CA HIS A 273 -22.05 -1.73 -1.59
C HIS A 273 -22.29 -2.46 -2.92
N THR A 274 -21.31 -3.25 -3.38
CA THR A 274 -21.40 -3.87 -4.70
C THR A 274 -21.89 -5.32 -4.65
N GLY A 275 -21.81 -5.98 -3.48
CA GLY A 275 -22.07 -7.42 -3.33
C GLY A 275 -21.11 -8.30 -4.15
N ARG A 276 -20.02 -7.72 -4.68
CA ARG A 276 -19.04 -8.41 -5.52
C ARG A 276 -17.92 -8.99 -4.67
N ARG A 277 -17.30 -10.05 -5.20
CA ARG A 277 -16.07 -10.59 -4.61
C ARG A 277 -14.92 -9.64 -4.86
N THR A 278 -14.17 -9.40 -3.79
CA THR A 278 -13.00 -8.55 -3.74
C THR A 278 -11.75 -9.41 -3.58
N CYS A 279 -10.68 -8.99 -4.25
CA CYS A 279 -9.36 -9.57 -4.05
C CYS A 279 -8.38 -8.44 -3.77
N ALA A 280 -7.55 -8.58 -2.75
CA ALA A 280 -6.55 -7.59 -2.35
C ALA A 280 -5.15 -8.14 -2.55
N VAL A 281 -4.27 -7.32 -3.13
CA VAL A 281 -2.88 -7.68 -3.44
C VAL A 281 -1.94 -6.68 -2.77
N GLY A 282 -0.96 -7.16 -2.00
CA GLY A 282 0.05 -6.31 -1.37
C GLY A 282 1.34 -7.05 -1.07
N ASP A 283 2.42 -6.31 -0.83
CA ASP A 283 3.77 -6.83 -0.60
C ASP A 283 4.30 -6.51 0.82
N GLY A 284 3.81 -5.42 1.42
CA GLY A 284 4.32 -4.89 2.69
C GLY A 284 3.42 -5.12 3.91
N GLY A 285 3.97 -4.81 5.09
CA GLY A 285 3.22 -4.82 6.35
C GLY A 285 2.03 -3.84 6.38
N ASN A 286 2.12 -2.75 5.61
CA ASN A 286 1.06 -1.74 5.48
C ASN A 286 -0.21 -2.25 4.79
N ASP A 287 -0.18 -3.46 4.26
CA ASP A 287 -1.18 -4.00 3.34
C ASP A 287 -1.90 -5.19 3.98
N VAL A 288 -1.38 -5.69 5.10
CA VAL A 288 -1.90 -6.84 5.84
C VAL A 288 -3.38 -6.65 6.18
N SER A 289 -3.75 -5.47 6.69
CA SER A 289 -5.16 -5.15 7.01
C SER A 289 -6.07 -5.18 5.79
N MET A 290 -5.58 -4.71 4.63
CA MET A 290 -6.32 -4.71 3.37
C MET A 290 -6.47 -6.13 2.81
N ILE A 291 -5.40 -6.93 2.85
CA ILE A 291 -5.36 -8.33 2.42
C ILE A 291 -6.36 -9.16 3.23
N GLN A 292 -6.35 -9.02 4.56
CA GLN A 292 -7.24 -9.75 5.46
C GLN A 292 -8.71 -9.33 5.35
N ALA A 293 -8.96 -8.10 4.91
CA ALA A 293 -10.33 -7.60 4.71
C ALA A 293 -10.99 -8.11 3.43
N ALA A 294 -10.21 -8.56 2.43
CA ALA A 294 -10.74 -9.02 1.15
C ALA A 294 -11.30 -10.46 1.22
N ASP A 295 -12.13 -10.84 0.24
CA ASP A 295 -12.57 -12.25 0.13
C ASP A 295 -11.43 -13.20 -0.27
N CYS A 296 -10.38 -12.64 -0.89
CA CYS A 296 -9.18 -13.36 -1.29
C CYS A 296 -7.97 -12.42 -1.17
N GLY A 297 -7.10 -12.73 -0.22
CA GLY A 297 -5.84 -12.03 0.00
C GLY A 297 -4.69 -12.67 -0.79
N ILE A 298 -3.94 -11.85 -1.53
CA ILE A 298 -2.73 -12.28 -2.24
C ILE A 298 -1.54 -11.47 -1.73
N GLY A 299 -0.58 -12.16 -1.14
CA GLY A 299 0.67 -11.58 -0.65
C GLY A 299 1.78 -11.78 -1.67
N ILE A 300 2.52 -10.72 -1.97
CA ILE A 300 3.70 -10.78 -2.82
C ILE A 300 4.94 -10.86 -1.94
N GLU A 301 5.81 -11.84 -2.19
CA GLU A 301 7.03 -12.02 -1.43
C GLU A 301 8.01 -10.87 -1.68
N GLY A 302 8.00 -9.89 -0.77
CA GLY A 302 8.93 -8.79 -0.74
C GLY A 302 10.31 -9.20 -0.22
N LYS A 303 11.35 -8.47 -0.63
CA LYS A 303 12.71 -8.62 -0.10
C LYS A 303 12.87 -8.06 1.32
N GLU A 304 12.02 -7.08 1.68
CA GLU A 304 12.10 -6.36 2.96
C GLU A 304 11.35 -7.08 4.09
N GLY A 305 10.48 -8.05 3.76
CA GLY A 305 9.77 -8.86 4.74
C GLY A 305 8.67 -9.72 4.10
N LYS A 306 8.27 -10.80 4.78
CA LYS A 306 7.21 -11.73 4.33
C LYS A 306 5.87 -11.49 5.02
N GLN A 307 5.65 -10.31 5.60
CA GLN A 307 4.44 -10.04 6.42
C GLN A 307 3.15 -10.17 5.61
N ALA A 308 3.10 -9.58 4.41
CA ALA A 308 1.94 -9.71 3.52
C ALA A 308 1.70 -11.17 3.09
N SER A 309 2.77 -11.87 2.66
CA SER A 309 2.71 -13.28 2.27
C SER A 309 2.25 -14.22 3.37
N LEU A 310 2.65 -13.96 4.62
CA LEU A 310 2.24 -14.76 5.78
C LEU A 310 0.78 -14.52 6.18
N ALA A 311 0.24 -13.34 5.90
CA ALA A 311 -1.13 -12.97 6.23
C ALA A 311 -2.14 -13.25 5.09
N ALA A 312 -1.67 -13.64 3.90
CA ALA A 312 -2.48 -13.84 2.71
C ALA A 312 -2.93 -15.29 2.52
N ASP A 313 -4.04 -15.48 1.78
CA ASP A 313 -4.51 -16.81 1.37
C ASP A 313 -3.58 -17.44 0.33
N PHE A 314 -3.02 -16.61 -0.56
CA PHE A 314 -2.05 -17.03 -1.58
C PHE A 314 -0.78 -16.20 -1.48
N SER A 315 0.38 -16.86 -1.48
CA SER A 315 1.69 -16.21 -1.63
C SER A 315 2.20 -16.39 -3.06
N ILE A 316 2.64 -15.29 -3.69
CA ILE A 316 3.28 -15.31 -5.00
C ILE A 316 4.57 -14.49 -4.96
N THR A 317 5.52 -14.78 -5.85
CA THR A 317 6.79 -14.06 -5.89
C THR A 317 6.75 -12.76 -6.70
N GLN A 318 5.84 -12.68 -7.68
CA GLN A 318 5.75 -11.57 -8.63
C GLN A 318 4.29 -11.34 -9.04
N PHE A 319 3.93 -10.08 -9.27
CA PHE A 319 2.63 -9.62 -9.69
C PHE A 319 2.11 -10.33 -10.95
N ARG A 320 2.98 -10.58 -11.94
CA ARG A 320 2.58 -11.26 -13.18
C ARG A 320 1.95 -12.64 -12.97
N HIS A 321 2.27 -13.30 -11.85
CA HIS A 321 1.71 -14.61 -11.52
C HIS A 321 0.23 -14.55 -11.15
N ILE A 322 -0.30 -13.37 -10.79
CA ILE A 322 -1.73 -13.15 -10.53
C ILE A 322 -2.57 -13.49 -11.76
N GLY A 323 -2.06 -13.14 -12.94
CA GLY A 323 -2.71 -13.46 -14.21
C GLY A 323 -3.02 -14.95 -14.33
N ARG A 324 -2.00 -15.79 -14.12
CA ARG A 324 -2.16 -17.26 -14.13
C ARG A 324 -3.00 -17.76 -12.96
N LEU A 325 -2.80 -17.22 -11.76
CA LEU A 325 -3.53 -17.60 -10.55
C LEU A 325 -5.04 -17.41 -10.74
N LEU A 326 -5.48 -16.24 -11.20
CA LEU A 326 -6.91 -15.94 -11.36
C LEU A 326 -7.50 -16.57 -12.63
N MET A 327 -6.83 -16.45 -13.78
CA MET A 327 -7.39 -16.88 -15.06
C MET A 327 -7.40 -18.39 -15.24
N VAL A 328 -6.37 -19.09 -14.75
CA VAL A 328 -6.27 -20.54 -14.89
C VAL A 328 -6.79 -21.23 -13.63
N HIS A 329 -6.15 -20.99 -12.48
CA HIS A 329 -6.48 -21.73 -11.26
C HIS A 329 -7.83 -21.29 -10.70
N GLY A 330 -8.10 -19.99 -10.61
CA GLY A 330 -9.38 -19.45 -10.13
C GLY A 330 -10.57 -19.90 -10.98
N ARG A 331 -10.48 -19.80 -12.31
CA ARG A 331 -11.56 -20.25 -13.22
C ARG A 331 -11.79 -21.76 -13.15
N ASN A 332 -10.72 -22.56 -13.15
CA ASN A 332 -10.85 -24.02 -13.10
C ASN A 332 -11.39 -24.49 -11.74
N SER A 333 -10.91 -23.91 -10.64
CA SER A 333 -11.42 -24.21 -9.31
C SER A 333 -12.91 -23.88 -9.22
N TYR A 334 -13.33 -22.70 -9.67
CA TYR A 334 -14.73 -22.32 -9.67
C TYR A 334 -15.62 -23.29 -10.46
N LYS A 335 -15.23 -23.65 -11.68
CA LYS A 335 -16.00 -24.60 -12.52
C LYS A 335 -16.09 -26.00 -11.89
N ARG A 336 -14.97 -26.51 -11.35
CA ARG A 336 -14.92 -27.84 -10.73
C ARG A 336 -15.74 -27.88 -9.45
N SER A 337 -15.62 -26.88 -8.59
CA SER A 337 -16.40 -26.79 -7.35
C SER A 337 -17.90 -26.65 -7.64
N ALA A 338 -18.29 -25.87 -8.66
CA ALA A 338 -19.68 -25.77 -9.09
C ALA A 338 -20.24 -27.11 -9.60
N ALA A 339 -19.49 -27.80 -10.47
CA ALA A 339 -19.89 -29.11 -10.99
C ALA A 339 -20.00 -30.17 -9.88
N LEU A 340 -19.05 -30.16 -8.94
CA LEU A 340 -19.09 -31.06 -7.78
C LEU A 340 -20.30 -30.75 -6.88
N GLY A 341 -20.56 -29.48 -6.58
CA GLY A 341 -21.73 -29.07 -5.78
C GLY A 341 -23.05 -29.48 -6.42
N GLN A 342 -23.18 -29.28 -7.74
CA GLN A 342 -24.35 -29.74 -8.50
C GLN A 342 -24.50 -31.26 -8.47
N PHE A 343 -23.40 -32.00 -8.63
CA PHE A 343 -23.41 -33.46 -8.57
C PHE A 343 -23.85 -33.99 -7.21
N VAL A 344 -23.32 -33.41 -6.12
CA VAL A 344 -23.68 -33.78 -4.75
C VAL A 344 -25.15 -33.48 -4.48
N MET A 345 -25.65 -32.29 -4.84
CA MET A 345 -27.06 -31.94 -4.66
C MET A 345 -27.99 -32.84 -5.48
N HIS A 346 -27.65 -33.10 -6.75
CA HIS A 346 -28.45 -33.96 -7.63
C HIS A 346 -28.54 -35.39 -7.09
N ARG A 347 -27.42 -35.99 -6.66
CA ARG A 347 -27.44 -37.33 -6.07
C ARG A 347 -28.15 -37.37 -4.72
N GLY A 348 -27.91 -36.38 -3.86
CA GLY A 348 -28.57 -36.26 -2.58
C GLY A 348 -30.09 -36.20 -2.75
N LEU A 349 -30.57 -35.36 -3.67
CA LEU A 349 -31.99 -35.23 -3.97
C LEU A 349 -32.61 -36.55 -4.45
N ILE A 350 -31.96 -37.26 -5.39
CA ILE A 350 -32.47 -38.55 -5.88
C ILE A 350 -32.62 -39.56 -4.74
N ILE A 351 -31.60 -39.69 -3.88
CA ILE A 351 -31.64 -40.64 -2.76
C ILE A 351 -32.74 -40.26 -1.77
N SER A 352 -32.86 -38.97 -1.42
CA SER A 352 -33.93 -38.50 -0.53
C SER A 352 -35.32 -38.72 -1.13
N THR A 353 -35.51 -38.48 -2.43
CA THR A 353 -36.79 -38.76 -3.10
C THR A 353 -37.11 -40.26 -3.07
N MET A 354 -36.13 -41.14 -3.31
CA MET A 354 -36.33 -42.59 -3.19
C MET A 354 -36.77 -43.00 -1.77
N GLN A 355 -36.15 -42.43 -0.73
CA GLN A 355 -36.51 -42.68 0.66
C GLN A 355 -37.94 -42.21 0.98
N VAL A 356 -38.32 -41.01 0.52
CA VAL A 356 -39.68 -40.47 0.71
C VAL A 356 -40.70 -41.35 0.00
N CYS A 357 -40.46 -41.75 -1.24
CA CYS A 357 -41.35 -42.66 -1.96
C CYS A 357 -41.51 -44.00 -1.23
N HIS A 358 -40.42 -44.61 -0.76
CA HIS A 358 -40.47 -45.85 0.02
C HIS A 358 -41.31 -45.67 1.29
N HIS A 359 -41.12 -44.57 2.01
CA HIS A 359 -41.86 -44.29 3.24
C HIS A 359 -43.36 -44.09 2.97
N ILE A 360 -43.73 -43.31 1.93
CA ILE A 360 -45.13 -43.12 1.52
C ILE A 360 -45.82 -44.45 1.17
N HIS A 361 -45.10 -45.37 0.53
CA HIS A 361 -45.66 -46.69 0.17
C HIS A 361 -45.76 -47.66 1.35
N HIS A 362 -44.94 -47.52 2.41
CA HIS A 362 -44.94 -48.41 3.58
C HIS A 362 -45.69 -47.87 4.81
N VAL A 363 -45.99 -46.57 4.88
CA VAL A 363 -46.83 -45.97 5.94
C VAL A 363 -48.29 -46.50 5.95
N PRO A 364 -48.95 -46.85 4.84
CA PRO A 364 -50.29 -47.42 4.88
C PRO A 364 -50.34 -48.77 5.61
N SER A 365 -49.23 -49.52 5.68
CA SER A 365 -49.20 -50.83 6.34
C SER A 365 -49.04 -50.76 7.86
N VAL A 366 -48.51 -49.66 8.42
CA VAL A 366 -48.30 -49.51 9.87
C VAL A 366 -49.47 -48.77 10.54
N LEU A 367 -50.12 -47.81 9.85
CA LEU A 367 -51.29 -47.12 10.39
C LEU A 367 -52.57 -47.99 10.39
N LEU A 368 -52.64 -49.02 9.54
CA LEU A 368 -53.76 -49.98 9.53
C LEU A 368 -53.64 -51.08 10.62
N SER A 369 -52.52 -51.15 11.36
CA SER A 369 -52.32 -52.11 12.45
C SER A 369 -52.25 -51.49 13.86
N ALA A 370 -52.33 -50.17 13.99
CA ALA A 370 -52.29 -49.48 15.29
C ALA A 370 -53.58 -48.70 15.53
N GLY A 371 -54.36 -49.14 16.53
CA GLY A 371 -55.52 -48.42 17.05
C GLY A 371 -55.16 -47.05 17.65
N PRO A 372 -56.16 -46.25 18.08
CA PRO A 372 -55.99 -44.84 18.38
C PRO A 372 -55.14 -44.65 19.64
N GLY A 373 -53.98 -44.00 19.50
CA GLY A 373 -53.15 -43.59 20.63
C GLY A 373 -51.92 -42.81 20.22
N CYS A 374 -51.77 -41.62 20.83
CA CYS A 374 -50.54 -40.83 21.00
C CYS A 374 -50.16 -39.79 19.93
N GLU A 375 -50.58 -38.56 20.25
CA GLU A 375 -49.82 -37.31 20.38
C GLU A 375 -48.97 -36.76 19.23
N ALA A 376 -49.34 -35.52 18.86
CA ALA A 376 -48.60 -34.59 18.03
C ALA A 376 -47.32 -34.12 18.75
N GLY A 377 -46.19 -34.21 18.06
CA GLY A 377 -44.92 -33.57 18.42
C GLY A 377 -44.52 -32.57 17.34
N ASP A 378 -44.18 -31.36 17.80
CA ASP A 378 -43.95 -30.13 17.04
C ASP A 378 -42.99 -30.23 15.84
N GLY A 379 -43.30 -29.43 14.82
CA GLY A 379 -42.48 -29.24 13.63
C GLY A 379 -41.31 -28.29 13.88
N ASP A 380 -40.11 -28.75 13.52
CA ASP A 380 -38.94 -27.89 13.37
C ASP A 380 -38.82 -27.39 11.92
N ALA A 381 -38.77 -26.06 11.79
CA ALA A 381 -38.66 -25.32 10.55
C ALA A 381 -37.24 -25.45 9.94
N LEU A 382 -37.19 -25.69 8.62
CA LEU A 382 -35.98 -25.58 7.80
C LEU A 382 -35.54 -24.10 7.66
N PRO A 383 -34.26 -23.74 7.82
CA PRO A 383 -33.79 -22.40 7.51
C PRO A 383 -33.62 -22.20 6.01
N GLY A 384 -33.96 -20.98 5.58
CA GLY A 384 -34.16 -20.57 4.19
C GLY A 384 -32.93 -20.63 3.29
N ALA A 385 -33.23 -20.81 2.00
CA ALA A 385 -32.28 -20.69 0.89
C ALA A 385 -31.82 -19.23 0.75
N VAL A 386 -30.53 -19.00 0.93
CA VAL A 386 -29.86 -17.73 0.62
C VAL A 386 -29.67 -17.63 -0.90
N GLN A 387 -30.32 -16.64 -1.53
CA GLN A 387 -30.07 -16.24 -2.91
C GLN A 387 -28.65 -15.67 -3.03
N GLY A 388 -27.83 -16.27 -3.91
CA GLY A 388 -26.49 -15.76 -4.22
C GLY A 388 -26.54 -14.51 -5.13
N PRO A 389 -25.70 -13.49 -4.89
CA PRO A 389 -25.68 -12.29 -5.72
C PRO A 389 -24.94 -12.54 -7.04
N HIS A 390 -25.35 -11.79 -8.06
CA HIS A 390 -24.74 -11.74 -9.39
C HIS A 390 -23.25 -11.40 -9.32
N GLN A 391 -22.42 -12.27 -9.90
CA GLN A 391 -20.96 -12.12 -9.94
C GLN A 391 -20.53 -11.02 -10.91
N GLY A 392 -20.33 -9.82 -10.39
CA GLY A 392 -19.18 -9.01 -10.82
C GLY A 392 -17.98 -9.30 -9.92
N LYS A 393 -16.76 -9.10 -10.43
CA LYS A 393 -15.52 -9.24 -9.64
C LYS A 393 -14.80 -7.90 -9.62
N ILE A 394 -14.40 -7.44 -8.44
CA ILE A 394 -13.57 -6.25 -8.26
C ILE A 394 -12.22 -6.70 -7.69
N LEU A 395 -11.14 -6.32 -8.34
CA LEU A 395 -9.78 -6.51 -7.83
C LEU A 395 -9.30 -5.17 -7.29
N VAL A 396 -8.96 -5.15 -6.01
CA VAL A 396 -8.32 -4.00 -5.37
C VAL A 396 -6.83 -4.28 -5.38
N LEU A 397 -6.12 -3.59 -6.25
CA LEU A 397 -4.67 -3.59 -6.27
C LEU A 397 -4.15 -2.54 -5.31
N GLN A 398 -3.09 -2.88 -4.60
CA GLN A 398 -2.28 -1.87 -3.98
C GLN A 398 -1.08 -1.53 -4.87
N ASN A 399 -0.74 -0.24 -4.90
CA ASN A 399 0.58 0.28 -5.22
C ASN A 399 1.31 -0.51 -6.32
N LEU A 400 1.05 -0.17 -7.60
CA LEU A 400 1.74 -0.83 -8.72
C LEU A 400 3.28 -0.73 -8.74
N PRO A 401 3.96 0.19 -8.02
CA PRO A 401 5.41 0.28 -8.16
C PRO A 401 6.15 -0.44 -7.00
N HIS A 402 5.48 -0.67 -5.85
CA HIS A 402 5.98 -1.54 -4.77
C HIS A 402 5.93 -3.03 -5.13
N LEU A 403 5.32 -3.34 -6.27
CA LEU A 403 5.54 -4.57 -6.99
C LEU A 403 6.98 -4.56 -7.53
N GLY A 404 7.93 -4.93 -6.66
CA GLY A 404 9.21 -5.61 -6.87
C GLY A 404 10.23 -5.03 -7.86
N PHE A 405 11.24 -4.36 -7.30
CA PHE A 405 12.55 -4.28 -7.93
C PHE A 405 13.17 -5.67 -8.13
N ASN A 406 13.27 -6.13 -9.38
CA ASN A 406 14.21 -7.20 -9.72
C ASN A 406 14.91 -6.99 -11.07
N GLN A 407 16.23 -7.20 -11.00
CA GLN A 407 17.25 -7.28 -12.04
C GLN A 407 17.81 -5.95 -12.59
N TYR A 408 18.99 -5.64 -12.03
CA TYR A 408 20.04 -4.80 -12.57
C TYR A 408 20.30 -5.11 -14.05
N LEU A 409 19.89 -4.18 -14.92
CA LEU A 409 20.60 -3.82 -16.15
C LEU A 409 20.73 -2.28 -16.14
N PRO A 410 21.93 -1.72 -16.33
CA PRO A 410 22.29 -0.42 -15.80
C PRO A 410 21.86 0.70 -16.76
N ARG A 411 20.63 1.20 -16.67
CA ARG A 411 20.25 2.49 -17.30
C ARG A 411 19.13 3.18 -16.51
N GLY A 412 19.54 3.84 -15.43
CA GLY A 412 18.70 4.73 -14.62
C GLY A 412 19.60 5.37 -13.58
N HIS A 413 20.27 6.46 -13.96
CA HIS A 413 21.12 7.20 -13.03
C HIS A 413 20.21 8.00 -12.10
N PRO A 414 20.26 7.84 -10.77
CA PRO A 414 19.60 8.79 -9.90
C PRO A 414 20.25 10.16 -10.08
N HIS A 415 19.39 11.17 -10.14
CA HIS A 415 19.79 12.55 -10.31
C HIS A 415 19.84 13.23 -8.94
N VAL A 416 20.95 13.92 -8.67
CA VAL A 416 21.14 14.73 -7.47
C VAL A 416 21.19 16.18 -7.91
N TRP A 417 20.29 16.98 -7.35
CA TRP A 417 20.26 18.41 -7.59
C TRP A 417 20.56 19.17 -6.30
N GLY A 418 21.27 20.29 -6.43
CA GLY A 418 21.65 21.14 -5.30
C GLY A 418 21.28 22.60 -5.59
N PRO A 419 21.11 23.43 -4.55
CA PRO A 419 20.65 24.82 -4.66
C PRO A 419 21.59 25.76 -5.43
N GLY A 420 22.76 25.28 -5.89
CA GLY A 420 23.73 26.02 -6.71
C GLY A 420 23.89 25.51 -8.15
N ALA A 421 23.00 24.63 -8.64
CA ALA A 421 23.01 24.12 -10.00
C ALA A 421 22.02 24.92 -10.88
N LEU A 422 22.37 26.17 -11.18
CA LEU A 422 21.80 26.98 -12.28
C LEU A 422 22.90 27.29 -13.28
#